data_AF-A0A2S6SU22-F1
#
_entry.id   AF-A0A2S6SU22-F1
#
_cell.length_a   1.000
_cell.length_b   1.000
_cell.length_c   1.000
_cell.angle_alpha   90.00
_cell.angle_beta   90.00
_cell.angle_gamma   90.00
#
_symmetry.space_group_name_H-M   'P 1'
#
loop_
_entity.id
_entity.type
_entity.pdbx_description
1 polymer ?
#
loop_
_entity_poly.entity_id
_entity_poly.type
_entity_poly.pdbx_seq_one_letter_code
_entity_poly.pdbx_strand_id
1 'polypeptide(L)' 'MYSKISNNQNNIENSSYIHSLNLSQNEKIIDIEAIGENSILFIVSDSKNTYAIVFDIKNNVIKSQIKR' A
#
# COMPACT_ATOMS: atom_id res chain seq x y z
N MET A 1 -42.19 21.82 8.32
CA MET A 1 -42.11 20.35 8.48
C MET A 1 -40.64 20.00 8.35
N TYR A 2 -39.97 19.56 9.42
CA TYR A 2 -38.55 19.22 9.37
C TYR A 2 -38.41 17.70 9.32
N SER A 3 -37.90 17.18 8.20
CA SER A 3 -37.58 15.76 8.08
C SER A 3 -36.37 15.47 8.98
N LYS A 4 -36.60 14.67 10.02
CA LYS A 4 -35.56 14.18 10.92
C LYS A 4 -34.71 13.18 10.12
N ILE A 5 -33.59 13.65 9.58
CA ILE A 5 -32.60 12.76 8.95
C ILE A 5 -32.02 11.93 10.09
N SER A 6 -32.41 10.66 10.17
CA SER A 6 -31.74 9.70 11.05
C SER A 6 -30.33 9.52 10.52
N ASN A 7 -29.36 10.15 11.15
CA ASN A 7 -27.95 9.88 10.95
C ASN A 7 -27.69 8.43 11.41
N ASN A 8 -27.93 7.47 10.53
CA ASN A 8 -27.26 6.20 10.62
C ASN A 8 -25.83 6.43 10.09
N GLN A 9 -25.02 7.11 10.91
CA GLN A 9 -23.58 7.06 10.75
C GLN A 9 -23.20 5.63 11.07
N ASN A 10 -23.26 4.77 10.05
CA ASN A 10 -22.47 3.57 10.03
C ASN A 10 -21.04 4.08 10.21
N ASN A 11 -20.51 3.96 11.43
CA ASN A 11 -19.09 4.02 11.69
C ASN A 11 -18.50 2.90 10.85
N ILE A 12 -18.19 3.23 9.60
CA ILE A 12 -17.23 2.46 8.82
C ILE A 12 -15.95 2.66 9.62
N GLU A 13 -15.66 1.68 10.46
CA GLU A 13 -14.32 1.49 11.00
C GLU A 13 -13.41 1.36 9.78
N ASN A 14 -12.92 2.49 9.28
CA ASN A 14 -11.82 2.54 8.34
C ASN A 14 -10.61 2.05 9.13
N SER A 15 -10.49 0.74 9.32
CA SER A 15 -9.28 0.14 9.86
C SER A 15 -8.19 0.51 8.88
N SER A 16 -7.41 1.55 9.20
CA SER A 16 -6.26 1.93 8.40
C SER A 16 -5.28 0.77 8.51
N TYR A 17 -5.22 -0.05 7.47
CA TYR A 17 -4.28 -1.15 7.40
C TYR A 17 -2.88 -0.56 7.25
N ILE A 18 -2.08 -0.66 8.33
CA ILE A 18 -0.68 -0.26 8.30
C ILE A 18 0.13 -1.48 7.88
N HIS A 19 0.83 -1.36 6.76
CA HIS A 19 1.81 -2.36 6.32
C HIS A 19 3.18 -1.72 6.18
N SER A 20 4.19 -2.39 6.73
CA SER A 20 5.59 -2.00 6.57
C SER A 20 6.22 -2.84 5.47
N LEU A 21 6.87 -2.21 4.50
CA LEU A 21 7.69 -2.90 3.50
C LEU A 21 8.99 -3.49 4.08
N ASN A 22 9.30 -3.21 5.37
CA ASN A 22 10.48 -3.68 6.09
C ASN A 22 11.80 -3.41 5.36
N LEU A 23 11.92 -2.21 4.79
CA LEU A 23 13.13 -1.77 4.13
C LEU A 23 14.28 -1.59 5.14
N SER A 24 15.47 -1.98 4.73
CA SER A 24 16.72 -1.77 5.45
C SER A 24 17.10 -0.30 5.46
N GLN A 25 17.96 0.13 6.39
CA GLN A 25 18.37 1.54 6.53
C GLN A 25 18.99 2.15 5.26
N ASN A 26 19.59 1.32 4.39
CA ASN A 26 20.21 1.75 3.14
C ASN A 26 19.31 1.63 1.91
N GLU A 27 18.12 1.04 2.07
CA GLU A 27 17.14 0.86 1.00
C GLU A 27 16.20 2.05 0.97
N LYS A 28 15.91 2.54 -0.24
CA LYS A 28 15.05 3.71 -0.46
C LYS A 28 14.07 3.41 -1.58
N ILE A 29 12.83 3.85 -1.39
CA ILE A 29 11.84 3.87 -2.46
C ILE A 29 12.23 5.00 -3.41
N ILE A 30 12.47 4.65 -4.67
CA ILE A 30 12.83 5.62 -5.72
C ILE A 30 11.65 5.89 -6.66
N ASP A 31 10.69 4.97 -6.71
CA ASP A 31 9.47 5.15 -7.51
C ASP A 31 8.30 4.31 -6.95
N ILE A 32 7.08 4.76 -7.22
CA ILE A 32 5.83 4.10 -6.81
C ILE A 32 4.81 4.23 -7.95
N GLU A 33 4.29 3.10 -8.42
CA GLU A 33 3.31 3.06 -9.51
C GLU A 33 2.13 2.15 -9.16
N ALA A 34 0.91 2.58 -9.52
CA ALA A 34 -0.25 1.70 -9.49
C ALA A 34 -0.29 0.85 -10.77
N ILE A 35 -0.13 -0.47 -10.63
CA ILE A 35 -0.04 -1.40 -11.77
C ILE A 35 -1.32 -2.22 -12.00
N GLY A 36 -2.39 -1.89 -11.26
CA GLY A 36 -3.70 -2.52 -11.36
C GLY A 36 -4.65 -2.01 -10.28
N GLU A 37 -5.89 -2.50 -10.28
CA GLU A 37 -6.95 -2.01 -9.38
C GLU A 37 -6.57 -2.11 -7.89
N ASN A 38 -5.86 -3.18 -7.51
CA ASN A 38 -5.48 -3.46 -6.12
C ASN A 38 -3.98 -3.74 -5.98
N SER A 39 -3.14 -3.19 -6.85
CA SER A 39 -1.70 -3.49 -6.85
C SER A 39 -0.84 -2.27 -7.02
N ILE A 40 0.17 -2.15 -6.13
CA ILE A 40 1.19 -1.10 -6.16
C ILE A 40 2.54 -1.76 -6.43
N LEU A 41 3.29 -1.18 -7.35
CA LEU A 41 4.69 -1.47 -7.59
C LEU A 41 5.54 -0.44 -6.86
N PHE A 42 6.41 -0.90 -5.98
CA PHE A 42 7.46 -0.08 -5.39
C PHE A 42 8.79 -0.42 -6.05
N ILE A 43 9.49 0.58 -6.55
CA ILE A 43 10.88 0.43 -6.97
C ILE A 43 11.77 0.86 -5.82
N VAL A 44 12.62 -0.07 -5.37
CA VAL A 44 13.50 0.11 -4.22
C VAL A 44 14.93 -0.04 -4.68
N SER A 45 15.79 0.88 -4.23
CA SER A 45 17.23 0.85 -4.50
C SER A 45 18.01 0.93 -3.21
N ASP A 46 19.14 0.22 -3.16
CA ASP A 46 20.26 0.53 -2.27
C ASP A 46 21.45 1.02 -3.10
N SER A 47 22.64 1.12 -2.48
CA SER A 47 23.86 1.58 -3.16
C SER A 47 24.42 0.63 -4.21
N LYS A 48 23.91 -0.60 -4.30
CA LYS A 48 24.43 -1.67 -5.17
C LYS A 48 23.39 -2.25 -6.13
N ASN A 49 22.13 -2.30 -5.71
CA ASN A 49 21.08 -3.04 -6.40
C ASN A 49 19.80 -2.22 -6.49
N THR A 50 18.99 -2.55 -7.49
CA THR A 50 17.61 -2.07 -7.63
C THR A 50 16.71 -3.28 -7.79
N TYR A 51 15.59 -3.27 -7.08
CA TYR A 51 14.59 -4.32 -7.12
C TYR A 51 13.19 -3.75 -7.03
N ALA A 52 12.21 -4.58 -7.38
CA ALA A 52 10.80 -4.22 -7.35
C ALA A 52 10.05 -5.02 -6.28
N ILE A 53 9.07 -4.40 -5.63
CA ILE A 53 8.10 -5.04 -4.74
C ILE A 53 6.71 -4.84 -5.31
N VAL A 54 5.95 -5.93 -5.50
CA VAL A 54 4.53 -5.87 -5.84
C VAL A 54 3.72 -6.06 -4.57
N PHE A 55 2.92 -5.06 -4.21
CA PHE A 55 2.06 -5.07 -3.04
C PHE A 55 0.59 -5.19 -3.44
N ASP A 56 -0.13 -6.11 -2.81
CA ASP A 56 -1.57 -6.28 -2.97
C ASP A 56 -2.31 -5.47 -1.88
N ILE A 57 -2.98 -4.41 -2.30
CA ILE A 57 -3.72 -3.50 -1.41
C ILE A 57 -4.89 -4.23 -0.75
N LYS A 58 -5.62 -5.04 -1.52
CA LYS A 58 -6.85 -5.69 -1.06
C LYS A 58 -6.55 -6.70 0.05
N ASN A 59 -5.47 -7.45 -0.10
CA ASN A 59 -5.07 -8.48 0.85
C ASN A 59 -4.05 -7.98 1.89
N ASN A 60 -3.56 -6.73 1.74
CA ASN A 60 -2.56 -6.11 2.61
C ASN A 60 -1.25 -6.93 2.75
N VAL A 61 -0.76 -7.48 1.63
CA VAL A 61 0.42 -8.36 1.59
C VAL A 61 1.37 -8.02 0.44
N ILE A 62 2.67 -8.28 0.65
CA ILE A 62 3.65 -8.31 -0.43
C ILE A 62 3.41 -9.58 -1.25
N LYS A 63 3.06 -9.41 -2.53
CA LYS A 63 2.80 -10.49 -3.47
C LYS A 63 4.08 -11.03 -4.09
N SER A 64 5.06 -10.15 -4.36
CA SER A 64 6.31 -10.55 -4.99
C SER A 64 7.43 -9.55 -4.75
N GLN A 65 8.67 -10.04 -4.76
CA GLN A 65 9.88 -9.25 -4.78
C GLN A 65 10.76 -9.73 -5.94
N ILE A 66 11.09 -8.83 -6.87
CA ILE A 66 11.82 -9.13 -8.10
C ILE A 66 13.19 -8.45 -8.02
N LYS A 67 14.25 -9.25 -7.83
CA LYS A 67 15.64 -8.79 -7.77
C LYS A 67 16.32 -9.13 -9.09
N ARG A 68 17.15 -8.21 -9.58
CA ARG A 68 17.97 -8.40 -10.79
C ARG A 68 19.44 -8.45 -10.40
#